data_AF-A0AAV7DRJ6-F1
#
_entry.id   AF-A0AAV7DRJ6-F1
#
_cell.length_a   1.000
_cell.length_b   1.000
_cell.length_c   1.000
_cell.angle_alpha   90.00
_cell.angle_beta   90.00
_cell.angle_gamma   90.00
#
_symmetry.space_group_name_H-M   'P 1'
#
loop_
_entity.id
_entity.type
_entity.pdbx_description
1 polymer ?
#
loop_
_entity_poly.entity_id
_entity_poly.type
_entity_poly.pdbx_seq_one_letter_code
_entity_poly.pdbx_strand_id
1 'polypeptide(L)'
;MGANSSTISELSENDYLKKLSGSEAISENEPFWNQLLSFTFSTPTNSTDSKLLEEATISICKSLIENNPRTGNLSALIRVFLSRTKELKISAECQK
;
A
#
# COMPACT_ATOMS: atom_id res chain seq x y z
N MET A 1 -2.39 8.42 17.24
CA MET A 1 -1.07 7.93 16.78
C MET A 1 -0.89 8.45 15.38
N GLY A 2 -0.15 9.54 15.25
CA GLY A 2 -0.11 10.39 14.07
C GLY A 2 1.01 10.00 13.10
N ALA A 3 0.66 10.01 11.83
CA ALA A 3 1.54 10.24 10.69
C ALA A 3 2.81 9.36 10.61
N ASN A 4 2.66 8.19 9.99
CA ASN A 4 3.74 7.60 9.19
C ASN A 4 3.94 8.47 7.93
N SER A 5 4.33 9.73 8.11
CA SER A 5 4.65 10.65 7.02
C SER A 5 6.05 10.30 6.53
N SER A 6 6.15 9.23 5.73
CA SER A 6 7.42 8.92 5.08
C SER A 6 7.68 9.93 3.98
N THR A 7 8.88 10.51 4.01
CA THR A 7 9.38 11.33 2.91
C THR A 7 9.48 10.44 1.66
N ILE A 8 9.31 10.99 0.45
CA ILE A 8 9.33 10.20 -0.80
C ILE A 8 10.59 9.31 -0.90
N SER A 9 11.73 9.80 -0.41
CA SER A 9 13.00 9.08 -0.37
C SER A 9 13.04 7.87 0.56
N GLU A 10 12.14 7.79 1.55
CA GLU A 10 12.06 6.68 2.52
C GLU A 10 11.14 5.54 2.03
N LEU A 11 10.45 5.75 0.90
CA LEU A 11 9.54 4.74 0.34
C LEU A 11 10.28 3.46 -0.06
N SER A 12 11.49 3.56 -0.61
CA SER A 12 12.31 2.41 -0.96
C SER A 12 12.65 1.52 0.24
N GLU A 13 12.77 2.14 1.42
CA GLU A 13 13.11 1.48 2.67
C GLU A 13 11.90 1.04 3.49
N ASN A 14 10.68 1.37 3.04
CA ASN A 14 9.47 1.10 3.77
C ASN A 14 9.20 -0.42 3.91
N ASP A 15 9.19 -0.91 5.14
CA ASP A 15 8.99 -2.33 5.45
C ASP A 15 7.65 -2.87 4.94
N TYR A 16 6.59 -2.03 4.94
CA TYR A 16 5.29 -2.46 4.45
C TYR A 16 5.28 -2.65 2.93
N LEU A 17 5.95 -1.76 2.20
CA LEU A 17 6.09 -1.88 0.75
C LEU A 17 7.00 -3.05 0.35
N LYS A 18 8.11 -3.25 1.07
CA LYS A 18 8.99 -4.41 0.90
C LYS A 18 8.26 -5.73 1.19
N LYS A 19 7.43 -5.75 2.24
CA LYS A 19 6.61 -6.93 2.56
C LYS A 19 5.56 -7.19 1.48
N LEU A 20 4.90 -6.13 0.96
CA LEU A 20 3.93 -6.24 -0.12
C LEU A 20 4.55 -6.83 -1.40
N SER A 21 5.75 -6.37 -1.77
CA SER A 21 6.48 -6.83 -2.96
C SER A 21 7.36 -8.05 -2.73
N GLY A 22 7.35 -8.61 -1.52
CA GLY A 22 8.16 -9.74 -1.12
C GLY A 22 7.68 -11.08 -1.70
N SER A 23 8.41 -12.14 -1.35
CA SER A 23 8.20 -13.51 -1.84
C SER A 23 7.16 -14.30 -1.05
N GLU A 24 6.62 -13.73 0.03
CA GLU A 24 5.61 -14.36 0.89
C GLU A 24 4.20 -13.82 0.58
N ALA A 25 3.23 -14.73 0.60
CA ALA A 25 1.82 -14.38 0.46
C ALA A 25 1.27 -13.78 1.75
N ILE A 26 0.54 -12.68 1.63
CA ILE A 26 -0.10 -11.99 2.75
C ILE A 26 -1.58 -12.35 2.76
N SER A 27 -2.05 -12.96 3.85
CA SER A 27 -3.46 -13.30 4.01
C SER A 27 -4.33 -12.04 4.11
N GLU A 28 -5.52 -12.06 3.52
CA GLU A 28 -6.48 -10.93 3.52
C GLU A 28 -6.89 -10.49 4.94
N ASN A 29 -6.81 -11.39 5.92
CA ASN A 29 -7.19 -11.13 7.31
C ASN A 29 -6.05 -10.53 8.18
N GLU A 30 -4.86 -10.34 7.61
CA GLU A 30 -3.71 -9.85 8.37
C GLU A 30 -3.85 -8.38 8.80
N PRO A 31 -3.48 -8.02 10.05
CA PRO A 31 -3.43 -6.63 10.51
C PRO A 31 -2.53 -5.73 9.66
N PHE A 32 -1.59 -6.33 8.93
CA PHE A 32 -0.72 -5.68 7.94
C PHE A 32 -1.48 -4.71 7.03
N TRP A 33 -2.65 -5.11 6.51
CA TRP A 33 -3.40 -4.29 5.56
C TRP A 33 -3.89 -2.98 6.16
N ASN A 34 -4.24 -2.98 7.45
CA ASN A 34 -4.67 -1.76 8.12
C ASN A 34 -3.51 -0.77 8.24
N GLN A 35 -2.29 -1.27 8.51
CA GLN A 35 -1.10 -0.43 8.55
C GLN A 35 -0.74 0.11 7.16
N LEU A 36 -0.75 -0.76 6.14
CA LEU A 36 -0.48 -0.37 4.76
C LEU A 36 -1.50 0.66 4.24
N LEU A 37 -2.79 0.48 4.52
CA LEU A 37 -3.83 1.41 4.07
C LEU A 37 -3.88 2.71 4.90
N SER A 38 -3.36 2.70 6.12
CA SER A 38 -3.19 3.92 6.93
C SER A 38 -2.01 4.78 6.48
N PHE A 39 -1.17 4.25 5.58
CA PHE A 39 -0.02 4.96 5.06
C PHE A 39 -0.47 6.14 4.20
N THR A 40 0.09 7.31 4.49
CA THR A 40 -0.18 8.55 3.76
C THR A 40 1.15 9.22 3.46
N PHE A 41 1.40 9.55 2.21
CA PHE A 41 2.52 10.40 1.81
C PHE A 41 2.00 11.62 1.08
N SER A 42 2.78 12.68 1.08
CA SER A 42 2.45 13.92 0.37
C SER A 42 2.36 13.66 -1.12
N THR A 43 1.20 13.92 -1.72
CA THR A 43 1.02 13.84 -3.17
C THR A 43 2.07 14.72 -3.86
N PRO A 44 2.80 14.21 -4.87
CA PRO A 44 3.75 15.01 -5.61
C PRO A 44 3.06 16.25 -6.19
N THR A 45 3.60 17.44 -5.94
CA THR A 45 2.99 18.72 -6.40
C THR A 45 3.71 19.30 -7.61
N ASN A 46 4.88 18.76 -7.97
CA ASN A 46 5.69 19.21 -9.08
C ASN A 46 6.38 18.01 -9.77
N SER A 47 6.96 18.26 -10.95
CA SER A 47 7.59 17.21 -11.77
C SER A 47 8.84 16.60 -11.13
N THR A 48 9.54 17.34 -10.27
CA THR A 48 10.71 16.85 -9.53
C THR A 48 10.28 15.82 -8.49
N ASP A 49 9.26 16.12 -7.70
CA ASP A 49 8.71 15.20 -6.69
C ASP A 49 8.19 13.90 -7.34
N SER A 50 7.54 14.01 -8.51
CA SER A 50 7.07 12.83 -9.25
C SER A 50 8.21 11.93 -9.72
N LYS A 51 9.32 12.51 -10.18
CA LYS A 51 10.51 11.74 -10.57
C LYS A 51 11.15 11.06 -9.36
N LEU A 52 11.27 11.76 -8.24
CA LEU A 52 11.79 11.18 -7.01
C LEU A 52 10.93 10.02 -6.51
N LEU A 53 9.60 10.12 -6.67
CA LEU A 53 8.68 9.03 -6.34
C LEU A 53 8.87 7.82 -7.24
N GLU A 54 8.98 8.04 -8.55
CA GLU A 54 9.26 6.98 -9.51
C GLU A 54 10.58 6.27 -9.19
N GLU A 55 11.64 7.03 -8.96
CA GLU A 55 12.97 6.51 -8.61
C GLU A 55 12.94 5.72 -7.28
N ALA A 56 12.27 6.24 -6.25
CA ALA A 56 12.18 5.57 -4.96
C ALA A 56 11.35 4.27 -4.99
N THR A 57 10.37 4.18 -5.90
CA THR A 57 9.44 3.04 -5.96
C THR A 57 9.82 1.99 -7.01
N ILE A 58 10.74 2.30 -7.93
CA ILE A 58 11.07 1.41 -9.07
C ILE A 58 11.49 0.01 -8.63
N SER A 59 12.28 -0.12 -7.55
CA SER A 59 12.74 -1.40 -7.03
C SER A 59 11.59 -2.24 -6.43
N ILE A 60 10.69 -1.56 -5.70
CA ILE A 60 9.50 -2.17 -5.12
C ILE A 60 8.56 -2.65 -6.21
N CYS A 61 8.33 -1.84 -7.23
CA CYS A 61 7.47 -2.19 -8.37
C CYS A 61 8.03 -3.40 -9.14
N LYS A 62 9.34 -3.45 -9.39
CA LYS A 62 9.99 -4.61 -10.02
C LYS A 62 9.79 -5.88 -9.19
N SER A 63 10.09 -5.82 -7.90
CA SER A 63 9.93 -6.95 -6.97
C SER A 63 8.47 -7.42 -6.91
N LEU A 64 7.53 -6.48 -6.94
CA LEU A 64 6.10 -6.79 -6.95
C LEU A 64 5.71 -7.53 -8.23
N ILE A 65 6.16 -7.07 -9.40
CA ILE A 65 5.86 -7.74 -10.68
C ILE A 65 6.43 -9.18 -10.70
N GLU A 66 7.64 -9.36 -10.18
CA GLU A 66 8.31 -10.66 -10.15
C GLU A 66 7.63 -11.65 -9.19
N ASN A 67 7.28 -11.20 -7.98
CA ASN A 67 6.77 -12.08 -6.92
C ASN A 67 5.24 -12.25 -6.96
N ASN A 68 4.48 -11.26 -7.43
CA ASN A 68 3.02 -11.24 -7.37
C ASN A 68 2.32 -12.42 -8.06
N PRO A 69 2.79 -12.99 -9.19
CA PRO A 69 2.19 -14.19 -9.78
C PRO A 69 2.15 -15.38 -8.82
N ARG A 70 3.09 -15.46 -7.87
CA ARG A 70 3.16 -16.52 -6.86
C ARG A 70 2.47 -16.14 -5.56
N THR A 71 2.66 -14.91 -5.09
CA THR A 71 2.15 -14.48 -3.76
C THR A 71 0.69 -14.03 -3.80
N GLY A 72 0.22 -13.50 -4.93
CA GLY A 72 -1.14 -12.95 -5.06
C GLY A 72 -1.38 -11.67 -4.26
N ASN A 73 -0.32 -11.02 -3.75
CA ASN A 73 -0.42 -9.88 -2.83
C ASN A 73 -1.20 -8.68 -3.43
N LEU A 74 -1.10 -8.45 -4.75
CA LEU A 74 -1.91 -7.43 -5.41
C LEU A 74 -3.40 -7.79 -5.43
N SER A 75 -3.74 -9.06 -5.66
CA SER A 75 -5.14 -9.50 -5.62
C SER A 75 -5.71 -9.39 -4.20
N ALA A 76 -4.93 -9.78 -3.20
CA ALA A 76 -5.30 -9.63 -1.79
C ALA A 76 -5.51 -8.16 -1.43
N LEU A 77 -4.61 -7.26 -1.85
CA LEU A 77 -4.75 -5.82 -1.64
C LEU A 77 -6.08 -5.29 -2.21
N ILE A 78 -6.40 -5.64 -3.46
CA ILE A 78 -7.65 -5.21 -4.11
C ILE A 78 -8.88 -5.75 -3.34
N ARG A 79 -8.86 -7.03 -2.93
CA ARG A 79 -9.97 -7.65 -2.18
C ARG A 79 -10.19 -6.98 -0.83
N VAL A 80 -9.11 -6.75 -0.08
CA VAL A 80 -9.18 -6.06 1.21
C VAL A 80 -9.69 -4.63 1.04
N PHE A 81 -9.16 -3.89 0.07
CA PHE A 81 -9.62 -2.53 -0.22
C PHE A 81 -11.13 -2.48 -0.54
N LEU A 82 -11.61 -3.39 -1.38
CA LEU A 82 -13.03 -3.50 -1.72
C LEU A 82 -13.88 -3.89 -0.50
N SER A 83 -13.42 -4.82 0.36
CA SER A 83 -14.12 -5.19 1.59
C SER A 83 -14.27 -3.99 2.52
N ARG A 84 -13.17 -3.27 2.77
CA ARG A 84 -13.17 -2.06 3.62
C ARG A 84 -14.08 -0.97 3.08
N THR A 85 -14.09 -0.76 1.77
CA THR A 85 -14.96 0.23 1.14
C THR A 85 -16.44 -0.15 1.29
N LYS A 86 -16.79 -1.43 1.17
CA LYS A 86 -18.15 -1.93 1.43
C LYS A 86 -18.56 -1.76 2.90
N GLU A 87 -17.67 -2.11 3.83
CA GLU A 87 -17.88 -1.92 5.28
C GLU A 87 -18.13 -0.45 5.62
N LEU A 88 -17.33 0.47 5.07
CA LEU A 88 -17.50 1.92 5.27
C LEU A 88 -18.85 2.42 4.73
N LYS A 89 -19.26 1.94 3.55
CA LYS A 89 -20.56 2.29 2.97
C LYS A 89 -21.72 1.85 3.88
N ILE A 90 -21.70 0.61 4.35
CA ILE A 90 -22.73 0.06 5.24
C ILE A 90 -22.75 0.83 6.58
N SER A 91 -21.57 1.12 7.15
CA SER A 91 -21.46 1.90 8.40
C SER A 91 -22.05 3.31 8.26
N ALA A 92 -21.87 3.96 7.11
CA ALA A 92 -22.44 5.28 6.84
C ALA A 92 -23.97 5.22 6.63
N GLU A 93 -24.50 4.10 6.13
CA GLU A 93 -25.93 3.87 5.94
C GLU A 93 -26.65 3.52 7.27
N CYS A 94 -26.01 2.78 8.18
CA CYS A 94 -26.56 2.50 9.52
C CYS A 94 -26.52 3.69 10.49
N GLN A 95 -25.78 4.76 10.16
CA GLN A 95 -25.77 6.01 10.93
C GLN A 95 -26.84 7.02 10.45
N LYS A 96 -27.64 6.67 9.44
CA LYS A 96 -28.83 7.42 9.00
C LYS A 96 -30.10 6.79 9.54
#